data_AF-A0A924K1P2-F1
#
_entry.id   AF-A0A924K1P2-F1
#
_cell.length_a   1.000
_cell.length_b   1.000
_cell.length_c   1.000
_cell.angle_alpha   90.00
_cell.angle_beta   90.00
_cell.angle_gamma   90.00
#
_symmetry.space_group_name_H-M   'P 1'
#
loop_
_entity.id
_entity.type
_entity.pdbx_description
1 polymer ?
#
loop_
_entity_poly.entity_id
_entity_poly.type
_entity_poly.pdbx_seq_one_letter_code
_entity_poly.pdbx_strand_id
1 'polypeptide(L)'
;MTQIVEQLGPDDLSRHAFNVFLMAGRQPVVGRLVFRALELNPRHPAALRYLSDFLNAPATQAFSAVVLEYALSPATGLGKEAFDKLNGLRFFDMWSWGYATHESGKLQLQEADFADRSKFELDGAGYCALVDRVLVPAGSLEAAFRAAHTLCGAMSGMLAHPQLGSDAGLFEALHPERFMKTNAYDAWLRSNTMELDAMDAARREIGAAPVM
;
A
#
# COMPACT_ATOMS: atom_id res chain seq x y z
N MET A 1 0.08 -26.16 -17.98
CA MET A 1 -1.14 -25.34 -17.82
C MET A 1 -0.69 -23.97 -17.40
N THR A 2 -1.10 -22.92 -18.10
CA THR A 2 -0.84 -21.54 -17.68
C THR A 2 -1.77 -21.21 -16.52
N GLN A 3 -1.22 -20.72 -15.41
CA GLN A 3 -2.00 -20.30 -14.25
C GLN A 3 -2.79 -19.03 -14.59
N ILE A 4 -3.93 -18.84 -13.94
CA ILE A 4 -4.72 -17.59 -14.01
C ILE A 4 -4.66 -16.86 -12.67
N VAL A 5 -4.92 -15.56 -12.71
CA VAL A 5 -4.85 -14.68 -11.53
C VAL A 5 -5.72 -15.18 -10.37
N GLU A 6 -6.93 -15.69 -10.65
CA GLU A 6 -7.86 -16.20 -9.64
C GLU A 6 -7.26 -17.28 -8.74
N GLN A 7 -6.29 -18.04 -9.26
CA GLN A 7 -5.65 -19.16 -8.58
C GLN A 7 -4.47 -18.75 -7.68
N LEU A 8 -4.10 -17.47 -7.67
CA LEU A 8 -2.99 -16.96 -6.86
C LEU A 8 -3.43 -16.70 -5.42
N GLY A 9 -2.61 -17.14 -4.46
CA GLY A 9 -2.78 -16.81 -3.06
C GLY A 9 -2.31 -15.39 -2.70
N PRO A 10 -2.60 -14.89 -1.48
CA PRO A 10 -2.15 -13.57 -1.02
C PRO A 10 -0.64 -13.36 -1.11
N ASP A 11 0.16 -14.39 -0.82
CA ASP A 11 1.62 -14.37 -0.90
C ASP A 11 2.10 -14.17 -2.35
N ASP A 12 1.54 -14.94 -3.30
CA ASP A 12 1.90 -14.84 -4.71
C ASP A 12 1.49 -13.48 -5.28
N LEU A 13 0.28 -13.03 -4.98
CA LEU A 13 -0.22 -11.70 -5.39
C LEU A 13 0.66 -10.58 -4.85
N SER A 14 1.05 -10.64 -3.57
CA SER A 14 1.94 -9.65 -2.96
C SER A 14 3.33 -9.68 -3.59
N ARG A 15 3.88 -10.86 -3.86
CA ARG A 15 5.18 -11.03 -4.55
C ARG A 15 5.12 -10.42 -5.96
N HIS A 16 4.07 -10.69 -6.73
CA HIS A 16 3.93 -10.09 -8.05
C HIS A 16 3.72 -8.57 -7.98
N ALA A 17 3.00 -8.06 -6.97
CA ALA A 17 2.86 -6.62 -6.76
C ALA A 17 4.22 -5.95 -6.53
N PHE A 18 5.07 -6.55 -5.69
CA PHE A 18 6.45 -6.11 -5.49
C PHE A 18 7.26 -6.12 -6.79
N ASN A 19 7.19 -7.21 -7.55
CA ASN A 19 7.95 -7.34 -8.80
C ASN A 19 7.57 -6.25 -9.81
N VAL A 20 6.27 -6.01 -9.98
CA VAL A 20 5.77 -4.93 -10.84
C VAL A 20 6.25 -3.59 -10.31
N PHE A 21 6.13 -3.33 -9.00
CA PHE A 21 6.53 -2.05 -8.41
C PHE A 21 8.02 -1.77 -8.64
N LEU A 22 8.87 -2.78 -8.44
CA LEU A 22 10.32 -2.69 -8.64
C LEU A 22 10.69 -2.38 -10.10
N MET A 23 9.98 -2.97 -11.07
CA MET A 23 10.36 -2.91 -12.48
C MET A 23 9.66 -1.81 -13.27
N ALA A 24 8.41 -1.52 -12.93
CA ALA A 24 7.54 -0.64 -13.71
C ALA A 24 6.96 0.52 -12.87
N GLY A 25 7.27 0.57 -11.57
CA GLY A 25 6.79 1.60 -10.66
C GLY A 25 5.31 1.44 -10.28
N ARG A 26 4.68 2.55 -9.88
CA ARG A 26 3.28 2.62 -9.42
C ARG A 26 2.28 2.51 -10.57
N GLN A 27 2.16 1.31 -11.13
CA GLN A 27 1.21 1.00 -12.21
C GLN A 27 -0.15 0.55 -11.64
N PRO A 28 -1.26 0.75 -12.37
CA PRO A 28 -2.58 0.27 -11.95
C PRO A 28 -2.62 -1.23 -11.61
N VAL A 29 -1.80 -2.05 -12.29
CA VAL A 29 -1.73 -3.50 -12.03
C VAL A 29 -1.19 -3.84 -10.62
N VAL A 30 -0.32 -3.00 -10.03
CA VAL A 30 0.08 -3.13 -8.61
C VAL A 30 -1.17 -3.04 -7.73
N GLY A 31 -1.99 -2.02 -7.96
CA GLY A 31 -3.24 -1.82 -7.23
C GLY A 31 -4.21 -3.00 -7.36
N ARG A 32 -4.31 -3.63 -8.55
CA ARG A 32 -5.16 -4.82 -8.75
C ARG A 32 -4.68 -6.01 -7.92
N LEU A 33 -3.37 -6.28 -7.95
CA LEU A 33 -2.75 -7.38 -7.22
C LEU A 33 -2.90 -7.20 -5.70
N VAL A 34 -2.60 -5.99 -5.21
CA VAL A 34 -2.74 -5.62 -3.79
C VAL A 34 -4.20 -5.68 -3.35
N PHE A 35 -5.12 -5.12 -4.15
CA PHE A 35 -6.55 -5.16 -3.87
C PHE A 35 -7.04 -6.60 -3.67
N ARG A 36 -6.68 -7.50 -4.60
CA ARG A 36 -7.07 -8.90 -4.51
C ARG A 36 -6.42 -9.64 -3.34
N ALA A 37 -5.14 -9.36 -3.06
CA ALA A 37 -4.44 -9.97 -1.93
C ALA A 37 -5.13 -9.65 -0.60
N LEU A 38 -5.56 -8.39 -0.42
CA LEU A 38 -6.24 -7.93 0.78
C LEU A 38 -7.72 -8.34 0.85
N GLU A 39 -8.38 -8.60 -0.28
CA GLU A 39 -9.69 -9.28 -0.26
C GLU A 39 -9.59 -10.70 0.27
N LEU A 40 -8.53 -11.43 -0.09
CA LEU A 40 -8.30 -12.81 0.34
C LEU A 40 -7.81 -12.89 1.79
N ASN A 41 -6.95 -11.95 2.19
CA ASN A 41 -6.46 -11.84 3.56
C ASN A 41 -6.26 -10.35 3.93
N PRO A 42 -7.24 -9.73 4.63
CA PRO A 42 -7.18 -8.31 5.00
C PRO A 42 -6.01 -7.91 5.91
N ARG A 43 -5.38 -8.90 6.55
CA ARG A 43 -4.28 -8.71 7.50
C ARG A 43 -2.93 -9.13 6.91
N HIS A 44 -2.85 -9.34 5.61
CA HIS A 44 -1.63 -9.82 4.96
C HIS A 44 -0.52 -8.76 5.01
N PRO A 45 0.59 -8.97 5.75
CA PRO A 45 1.58 -7.92 6.03
C PRO A 45 2.20 -7.30 4.78
N ALA A 46 2.64 -8.13 3.82
CA ALA A 46 3.24 -7.67 2.59
C ALA A 46 2.24 -6.87 1.73
N ALA A 47 0.97 -7.30 1.69
CA ALA A 47 -0.04 -6.63 0.89
C ALA A 47 -0.41 -5.27 1.51
N LEU A 48 -0.47 -5.18 2.84
CA LEU A 48 -0.68 -3.92 3.55
C LEU A 48 0.48 -2.94 3.30
N ARG A 49 1.72 -3.42 3.36
CA ARG A 49 2.88 -2.59 2.98
C ARG A 49 2.74 -2.06 1.56
N TYR A 50 2.48 -2.93 0.57
CA TYR A 50 2.41 -2.51 -0.82
C TYR A 50 1.17 -1.64 -1.12
N LEU A 51 0.10 -1.78 -0.34
CA LEU A 51 -1.01 -0.82 -0.35
C LEU A 51 -0.55 0.57 0.09
N SER A 52 0.25 0.66 1.17
CA SER A 52 0.86 1.93 1.58
C SER A 52 1.74 2.50 0.47
N ASP A 53 2.66 1.70 -0.10
CA ASP A 53 3.58 2.15 -1.15
C ASP A 53 2.85 2.64 -2.42
N PHE A 54 1.72 1.99 -2.76
CA PHE A 54 0.86 2.38 -3.88
C PHE A 54 0.14 3.71 -3.61
N LEU A 55 -0.33 3.93 -2.39
CA LEU A 55 -1.01 5.16 -1.95
C LEU A 55 -0.05 6.26 -1.49
N ASN A 56 1.26 6.00 -1.48
CA ASN A 56 2.29 6.99 -1.15
C ASN A 56 2.54 7.94 -2.34
N ALA A 57 1.50 8.69 -2.71
CA ALA A 57 1.52 9.67 -3.79
C ALA A 57 0.84 10.97 -3.32
N PRO A 58 1.10 12.12 -4.00
CA PRO A 58 0.39 13.36 -3.71
C PRO A 58 -1.13 13.14 -3.65
N ALA A 59 -1.79 13.81 -2.71
CA ALA A 59 -3.21 13.68 -2.37
C ALA A 59 -3.66 12.36 -1.70
N THR A 60 -2.87 11.28 -1.70
CA THR A 60 -3.26 9.98 -1.10
C THR A 60 -2.42 9.58 0.12
N GLN A 61 -1.42 10.38 0.50
CA GLN A 61 -0.55 10.18 1.67
C GLN A 61 -1.30 9.86 2.98
N ALA A 62 -2.44 10.51 3.23
CA ALA A 62 -3.21 10.24 4.45
C ALA A 62 -3.77 8.81 4.50
N PHE A 63 -4.15 8.25 3.34
CA PHE A 63 -4.57 6.85 3.24
C PHE A 63 -3.36 5.91 3.38
N SER A 64 -2.22 6.25 2.80
CA SER A 64 -0.96 5.50 3.01
C SER A 64 -0.59 5.44 4.49
N ALA A 65 -0.63 6.57 5.21
CA ALA A 65 -0.34 6.63 6.64
C ALA A 65 -1.30 5.76 7.47
N VAL A 66 -2.61 5.83 7.21
CA VAL A 66 -3.61 4.95 7.86
C VAL A 66 -3.32 3.46 7.64
N VAL A 67 -2.92 3.08 6.43
CA VAL A 67 -2.60 1.69 6.12
C VAL A 67 -1.39 1.21 6.92
N LEU A 68 -0.36 2.04 7.08
CA LEU A 68 0.79 1.73 7.93
C LEU A 68 0.39 1.59 9.40
N GLU A 69 -0.44 2.50 9.92
CA GLU A 69 -0.95 2.40 11.29
C GLU A 69 -1.78 1.13 11.50
N TYR A 70 -2.62 0.76 10.53
CA TYR A 70 -3.38 -0.49 10.58
C TYR A 70 -2.46 -1.71 10.54
N ALA A 71 -1.47 -1.71 9.66
CA ALA A 71 -0.54 -2.81 9.50
C ALA A 71 0.35 -3.02 10.74
N LEU A 72 0.75 -1.94 11.41
CA LEU A 72 1.48 -1.98 12.69
C LEU A 72 0.57 -2.24 13.90
N SER A 73 -0.75 -2.21 13.73
CA SER A 73 -1.66 -2.46 14.84
C SER A 73 -1.60 -3.93 15.33
N PRO A 74 -1.99 -4.19 16.59
CA PRO A 74 -2.05 -5.57 17.11
C PRO A 74 -2.97 -6.49 16.30
N ALA A 75 -3.92 -5.95 15.53
CA ALA A 75 -4.86 -6.74 14.74
C ALA A 75 -4.16 -7.59 13.66
N THR A 76 -3.03 -7.13 13.13
CA THR A 76 -2.25 -7.79 12.08
C THR A 76 -1.40 -8.94 12.65
N GLY A 77 -1.10 -8.94 13.95
CA GLY A 77 -0.35 -10.01 14.61
C GLY A 77 1.09 -10.17 14.11
N LEU A 78 1.75 -9.05 13.75
CA LEU A 78 3.14 -9.09 13.29
C LEU A 78 4.09 -9.60 14.36
N GLY A 79 5.01 -10.49 13.97
CA GLY A 79 6.19 -10.79 14.78
C GLY A 79 7.12 -9.59 14.88
N LYS A 80 7.97 -9.55 15.92
CA LYS A 80 8.87 -8.42 16.22
C LYS A 80 9.70 -7.97 15.01
N GLU A 81 10.30 -8.90 14.28
CA GLU A 81 11.14 -8.57 13.12
C GLU A 81 10.35 -7.88 12.00
N ALA A 82 9.16 -8.38 11.67
CA ALA A 82 8.29 -7.79 10.65
C ALA A 82 7.75 -6.42 11.09
N PHE A 83 7.41 -6.29 12.38
CA PHE A 83 7.03 -5.02 12.98
C PHE A 83 8.15 -3.99 12.86
N ASP A 84 9.39 -4.34 13.25
CA ASP A 84 10.53 -3.43 13.23
C ASP A 84 10.86 -2.95 11.80
N LYS A 85 10.77 -3.85 10.81
CA LYS A 85 10.95 -3.52 9.38
C LYS A 85 9.89 -2.54 8.89
N LEU A 86 8.61 -2.85 9.13
CA LEU A 86 7.51 -1.99 8.70
C LEU A 86 7.49 -0.64 9.42
N ASN A 87 7.83 -0.61 10.71
CA ASN A 87 7.98 0.63 11.47
C ASN A 87 9.16 1.46 10.96
N GLY A 88 10.20 0.82 10.43
CA GLY A 88 11.27 1.50 9.69
C GLY A 88 10.77 2.18 8.42
N LEU A 89 9.91 1.52 7.65
CA LEU A 89 9.28 2.11 6.47
C LEU A 89 8.40 3.31 6.84
N ARG A 90 7.58 3.19 7.90
CA ARG A 90 6.79 4.31 8.41
C ARG A 90 7.67 5.53 8.74
N PHE A 91 8.82 5.31 9.36
CA PHE A 91 9.77 6.40 9.62
C PHE A 91 10.30 7.05 8.33
N PHE A 92 10.67 6.24 7.32
CA PHE A 92 11.09 6.77 6.02
C PHE A 92 9.99 7.57 5.32
N ASP A 93 8.74 7.11 5.41
CA ASP A 93 7.59 7.81 4.86
C ASP A 93 7.36 9.14 5.58
N MET A 94 7.37 9.14 6.92
CA MET A 94 7.31 10.37 7.73
C MET A 94 8.37 11.38 7.31
N TRP A 95 9.63 10.94 7.15
CA TRP A 95 10.70 11.80 6.64
C TRP A 95 10.41 12.34 5.24
N SER A 96 10.03 11.47 4.30
CA SER A 96 9.75 11.85 2.92
C SER A 96 8.58 12.84 2.79
N TRP A 97 7.63 12.78 3.73
CA TRP A 97 6.47 13.67 3.80
C TRP A 97 6.72 14.94 4.60
N GLY A 98 7.91 15.09 5.21
CA GLY A 98 8.30 16.28 5.98
C GLY A 98 7.90 16.27 7.46
N TYR A 99 7.48 15.13 8.01
CA TYR A 99 7.15 14.94 9.43
C TYR A 99 8.33 14.40 10.26
N ALA A 100 9.49 14.22 9.65
CA ALA A 100 10.74 13.96 10.36
C ALA A 100 11.86 14.80 9.73
N THR A 101 12.59 15.54 10.56
CA THR A 101 13.68 16.40 10.11
C THR A 101 14.98 16.01 10.83
N HIS A 102 16.06 15.83 10.07
CA HIS A 102 17.36 15.51 10.65
C HIS A 102 17.99 16.75 11.30
N GLU A 103 18.58 16.61 12.49
CA GLU A 103 19.15 17.70 13.30
C GLU A 103 20.21 18.53 12.55
N SER A 104 20.86 17.94 11.55
CA SER A 104 21.86 18.64 10.73
C SER A 104 21.29 19.76 9.85
N GLY A 105 19.98 19.78 9.61
CA GLY A 105 19.32 20.72 8.69
C GLY A 105 19.63 20.51 7.20
N LYS A 106 20.37 19.46 6.82
CA LYS A 106 20.68 19.16 5.42
C LYS A 106 19.44 18.77 4.63
N LEU A 107 19.31 19.34 3.42
CA LEU A 107 18.25 18.99 2.47
C LEU A 107 18.50 17.67 1.73
N GLN A 108 19.77 17.24 1.63
CA GLN A 108 20.17 15.98 0.98
C GLN A 108 20.90 15.11 1.98
N LEU A 109 20.17 14.11 2.51
CA LEU A 109 20.71 13.10 3.42
C LEU A 109 21.29 11.92 2.63
N GLN A 110 22.33 11.32 3.17
CA GLN A 110 22.96 10.09 2.68
C GLN A 110 22.52 8.91 3.53
N GLU A 111 22.74 7.69 3.05
CA GLU A 111 22.40 6.45 3.78
C GLU A 111 22.93 6.44 5.23
N ALA A 112 24.16 6.91 5.43
CA ALA A 112 24.77 6.98 6.76
C ALA A 112 24.04 7.93 7.73
N ASP A 113 23.35 8.97 7.25
CA ASP A 113 22.58 9.86 8.11
C ASP A 113 21.33 9.15 8.70
N PHE A 114 20.84 8.07 8.05
CA PHE A 114 19.71 7.27 8.54
C PHE A 114 20.12 6.15 9.50
N ALA A 115 21.42 5.96 9.75
CA ALA A 115 21.92 4.92 10.65
C ALA A 115 21.51 5.17 12.12
N ASP A 116 21.37 6.44 12.53
CA ASP A 116 20.94 6.85 13.86
C ASP A 116 19.62 7.64 13.80
N ARG A 117 18.50 6.96 14.03
CA ARG A 117 17.18 7.60 14.02
C ARG A 117 16.96 8.60 15.15
N SER A 118 17.78 8.56 16.22
CA SER A 118 17.64 9.52 17.32
C SER A 118 18.03 10.95 16.92
N LYS A 119 18.69 11.10 15.76
CA LYS A 119 19.07 12.35 15.12
C LYS A 119 17.94 13.05 14.37
N PHE A 120 16.75 12.44 14.33
CA PHE A 120 15.58 13.00 13.68
C PHE A 120 14.61 13.53 14.72
N GLU A 121 14.24 14.79 14.57
CA GLU A 121 13.13 15.39 15.27
C GLU A 121 11.83 15.01 14.55
N LEU A 122 10.91 14.38 15.27
CA LEU A 122 9.63 13.93 14.72
C LEU A 122 8.53 14.95 15.02
N ASP A 123 7.86 15.43 13.98
CA ASP A 123 6.60 16.16 14.10
C ASP A 123 5.44 15.16 14.28
N GLY A 124 5.35 14.60 15.49
CA GLY A 124 4.31 13.64 15.83
C GLY A 124 2.90 14.24 15.72
N ALA A 125 2.73 15.52 16.05
CA ALA A 125 1.43 16.19 15.98
C ALA A 125 0.98 16.37 14.52
N GLY A 126 1.88 16.81 13.64
CA GLY A 126 1.61 16.92 12.21
C GLY A 126 1.32 15.58 11.55
N TYR A 127 2.06 14.52 11.92
CA TYR A 127 1.79 13.17 11.43
C TYR A 127 0.41 12.65 11.89
N CYS A 128 0.06 12.82 13.17
CA CYS A 128 -1.28 12.48 13.66
C CYS A 128 -2.36 13.27 12.91
N ALA A 129 -2.16 14.56 12.69
CA ALA A 129 -3.09 15.39 11.93
C ALA A 129 -3.24 14.94 10.46
N LEU A 130 -2.20 14.35 9.84
CA LEU A 130 -2.30 13.73 8.53
C LEU A 130 -3.19 12.48 8.58
N VAL A 131 -2.93 11.56 9.52
CA VAL A 131 -3.69 10.32 9.72
C VAL A 131 -5.16 10.63 9.99
N ASP A 132 -5.44 11.63 10.84
CA ASP A 132 -6.79 12.03 11.25
C ASP A 132 -7.67 12.53 10.11
N ARG A 133 -7.08 12.97 8.98
CA ARG A 133 -7.85 13.35 7.77
C ARG A 133 -8.71 12.22 7.22
N VAL A 134 -8.30 10.97 7.48
CA VAL A 134 -9.02 9.76 7.04
C VAL A 134 -9.58 9.02 8.26
N LEU A 135 -8.79 8.89 9.33
CA LEU A 135 -9.18 8.14 10.52
C LEU A 135 -10.44 8.71 11.20
N VAL A 136 -10.52 10.03 11.40
CA VAL A 136 -11.65 10.65 12.10
C VAL A 136 -12.95 10.52 11.31
N PRO A 137 -13.01 10.85 10.00
CA PRO A 137 -14.21 10.63 9.19
C PRO A 137 -14.64 9.16 9.10
N ALA A 138 -13.67 8.23 9.03
CA ALA A 138 -13.97 6.80 8.97
C ALA A 138 -14.43 6.21 10.32
N GLY A 139 -14.14 6.89 11.43
CA GLY A 139 -14.57 6.52 12.78
C GLY A 139 -13.78 5.38 13.45
N SER A 140 -12.96 4.63 12.71
CA SER A 140 -12.05 3.62 13.26
C SER A 140 -10.89 3.33 12.33
N LEU A 141 -9.80 2.78 12.87
CA LEU A 141 -8.63 2.40 12.07
C LEU A 141 -8.95 1.31 11.05
N GLU A 142 -9.82 0.36 11.39
CA GLU A 142 -10.26 -0.68 10.45
C GLU A 142 -11.11 -0.09 9.32
N ALA A 143 -12.04 0.82 9.63
CA ALA A 143 -12.84 1.50 8.60
C ALA A 143 -11.97 2.38 7.69
N ALA A 144 -10.99 3.07 8.26
CA ALA A 144 -10.03 3.88 7.53
C ALA A 144 -9.15 3.02 6.58
N PHE A 145 -8.71 1.85 7.05
CA PHE A 145 -8.06 0.85 6.20
C PHE A 145 -8.97 0.37 5.06
N ARG A 146 -10.24 0.04 5.35
CA ARG A 146 -11.21 -0.37 4.32
C ARG A 146 -11.41 0.73 3.28
N ALA A 147 -11.39 2.00 3.69
CA ALA A 147 -11.45 3.13 2.78
C ALA A 147 -10.21 3.20 1.85
N ALA A 148 -9.01 2.98 2.40
CA ALA A 148 -7.78 2.90 1.60
C ALA A 148 -7.80 1.72 0.62
N HIS A 149 -8.32 0.57 1.03
CA HIS A 149 -8.50 -0.60 0.18
C HIS A 149 -9.50 -0.33 -0.96
N THR A 150 -10.63 0.33 -0.67
CA THR A 150 -11.60 0.80 -1.68
C THR A 150 -10.94 1.76 -2.67
N LEU A 151 -10.17 2.74 -2.19
CA LEU A 151 -9.47 3.70 -3.04
C LEU A 151 -8.50 2.98 -3.99
N CYS A 152 -7.75 1.99 -3.50
CA CYS A 152 -6.88 1.15 -4.32
C CYS A 152 -7.68 0.40 -5.40
N GLY A 153 -8.83 -0.18 -5.05
CA GLY A 153 -9.73 -0.81 -6.01
C GLY A 153 -10.25 0.15 -7.08
N ALA A 154 -10.62 1.38 -6.70
CA ALA A 154 -11.10 2.40 -7.62
C ALA A 154 -9.98 2.89 -8.56
N MET A 155 -8.82 3.27 -8.02
CA MET A 155 -7.65 3.74 -8.80
C MET A 155 -7.13 2.69 -9.78
N SER A 156 -7.31 1.40 -9.49
CA SER A 156 -6.89 0.30 -10.35
C SER A 156 -7.95 -0.16 -11.37
N GLY A 157 -9.16 0.44 -11.32
CA GLY A 157 -10.30 0.13 -12.17
C GLY A 157 -11.08 -1.13 -11.77
N MET A 158 -10.80 -1.70 -10.59
CA MET A 158 -11.47 -2.91 -10.08
C MET A 158 -12.80 -2.59 -9.41
N LEU A 159 -12.92 -1.39 -8.85
CA LEU A 159 -14.14 -0.86 -8.27
C LEU A 159 -14.60 0.39 -9.03
N ALA A 160 -15.90 0.62 -9.07
CA ALA A 160 -16.48 1.87 -9.57
C ALA A 160 -17.64 2.32 -8.70
N HIS A 161 -17.78 3.64 -8.55
CA HIS A 161 -18.99 4.24 -7.99
C HIS A 161 -20.09 4.21 -9.07
N PRO A 162 -21.28 3.65 -8.82
CA PRO A 162 -22.30 3.44 -9.86
C PRO A 162 -22.83 4.75 -10.47
N GLN A 163 -22.80 5.84 -9.70
CA GLN A 163 -23.30 7.15 -10.14
C GLN A 163 -22.19 8.10 -10.63
N LEU A 164 -20.96 7.93 -10.13
CA LEU A 164 -19.86 8.88 -10.34
C LEU A 164 -18.74 8.30 -11.19
N GLY A 165 -18.70 6.97 -11.37
CA GLY A 165 -17.66 6.29 -12.15
C GLY A 165 -16.26 6.65 -11.65
N SER A 166 -15.45 7.17 -12.57
CA SER A 166 -14.09 7.67 -12.31
C SER A 166 -14.02 9.01 -11.59
N ASP A 167 -15.12 9.75 -11.53
CA ASP A 167 -15.18 11.08 -10.91
C ASP A 167 -15.45 11.01 -9.40
N ALA A 168 -15.59 9.79 -8.86
CA ALA A 168 -15.68 9.57 -7.42
C ALA A 168 -14.38 10.05 -6.75
N GLY A 169 -14.48 11.15 -6.01
CA GLY A 169 -13.34 11.73 -5.29
C GLY A 169 -12.91 10.91 -4.08
N LEU A 170 -11.82 11.34 -3.43
CA LEU A 170 -11.25 10.67 -2.26
C LEU A 170 -12.23 10.50 -1.10
N PHE A 171 -13.17 11.44 -0.92
CA PHE A 171 -14.18 11.37 0.12
C PHE A 171 -15.13 10.18 -0.09
N GLU A 172 -15.43 9.82 -1.34
CA GLU A 172 -16.29 8.67 -1.61
C GLU A 172 -15.64 7.35 -1.17
N ALA A 173 -14.31 7.25 -1.20
CA ALA A 173 -13.62 6.06 -0.73
C ALA A 173 -13.87 5.77 0.77
N LEU A 174 -14.26 6.77 1.56
CA LEU A 174 -14.69 6.60 2.96
C LEU A 174 -16.03 5.87 3.10
N HIS A 175 -16.73 5.65 1.98
CA HIS A 175 -17.99 4.92 1.87
C HIS A 175 -17.84 3.68 0.97
N PRO A 176 -17.08 2.64 1.40
CA PRO A 176 -16.87 1.42 0.63
C PRO A 176 -18.14 0.77 0.08
N GLU A 177 -19.25 0.88 0.81
CA GLU A 177 -20.56 0.33 0.44
C GLU A 177 -21.15 0.94 -0.85
N ARG A 178 -20.64 2.09 -1.29
CA ARG A 178 -21.07 2.76 -2.53
C ARG A 178 -20.32 2.28 -3.76
N PHE A 179 -19.31 1.43 -3.60
CA PHE A 179 -18.52 0.92 -4.70
C PHE A 179 -18.92 -0.51 -5.06
N MET A 180 -18.88 -0.81 -6.36
CA MET A 180 -19.13 -2.15 -6.86
C MET A 180 -17.99 -2.64 -7.75
N LYS A 181 -17.78 -3.97 -7.77
CA LYS A 181 -16.82 -4.60 -8.67
C LYS A 181 -17.21 -4.33 -10.11
N THR A 182 -16.23 -3.96 -10.93
CA THR A 182 -16.43 -3.72 -12.36
C THR A 182 -16.37 -5.05 -13.13
N ASN A 183 -16.92 -5.08 -14.35
CA ASN A 183 -16.73 -6.22 -15.25
C ASN A 183 -15.24 -6.47 -15.57
N ALA A 184 -14.39 -5.44 -15.47
CA ALA A 184 -12.95 -5.55 -15.68
C ALA A 184 -12.27 -6.38 -14.57
N TYR A 185 -12.82 -6.38 -13.36
CA TYR A 185 -12.31 -7.22 -12.26
C TYR A 185 -12.49 -8.71 -12.59
N ASP A 186 -13.70 -9.14 -12.99
CA ASP A 186 -13.96 -10.54 -13.34
C ASP A 186 -13.17 -10.99 -14.57
N ALA A 187 -13.01 -10.11 -15.55
CA ALA A 187 -12.17 -10.38 -16.72
C ALA A 187 -10.69 -10.53 -16.33
N TRP A 188 -10.19 -9.68 -15.42
CA TRP A 188 -8.82 -9.73 -14.94
C TRP A 188 -8.53 -10.99 -14.11
N LEU A 189 -9.45 -11.44 -13.27
CA LEU A 189 -9.29 -12.71 -12.52
C LEU A 189 -9.06 -13.92 -13.44
N ARG A 190 -9.66 -13.91 -14.63
CA ARG A 190 -9.51 -14.97 -15.64
C ARG A 190 -8.30 -14.80 -16.55
N SER A 191 -7.56 -13.70 -16.41
CA SER A 191 -6.34 -13.46 -17.20
C SER A 191 -5.20 -14.39 -16.75
N ASN A 192 -4.31 -14.71 -17.68
CA ASN A 192 -3.14 -15.55 -17.39
C ASN A 192 -2.06 -14.78 -16.63
N THR A 193 -1.17 -15.50 -15.93
CA THR A 193 -0.11 -14.92 -15.11
C THR A 193 1.23 -14.75 -15.83
N MET A 194 1.32 -15.02 -17.14
CA MET A 194 2.61 -15.16 -17.84
C MET A 194 3.52 -13.93 -17.70
N GLU A 195 2.96 -12.72 -17.80
CA GLU A 195 3.73 -11.48 -17.64
C GLU A 195 4.22 -11.30 -16.19
N LEU A 196 3.39 -11.67 -15.21
CA LEU A 196 3.74 -11.61 -13.78
C LEU A 196 4.84 -12.61 -13.43
N ASP A 197 4.80 -13.80 -14.05
CA ASP A 197 5.79 -14.86 -13.89
C ASP A 197 7.13 -14.46 -14.55
N ALA A 198 7.06 -13.83 -15.73
CA ALA A 198 8.24 -13.30 -16.41
C ALA A 198 8.94 -12.21 -15.56
N MET A 199 8.18 -11.33 -14.90
CA MET A 199 8.74 -10.35 -13.97
C MET A 199 9.37 -11.00 -12.74
N ASP A 200 8.82 -12.10 -12.21
CA ASP A 200 9.48 -12.83 -11.12
C ASP A 200 10.79 -13.48 -11.55
N ALA A 201 10.84 -14.05 -12.76
CA ALA A 201 12.08 -14.57 -13.32
C ALA A 201 13.15 -13.47 -13.46
N ALA A 202 12.77 -12.33 -14.06
CA ALA A 202 13.67 -11.19 -14.22
C ALA A 202 14.15 -10.62 -12.87
N ARG A 203 13.31 -10.59 -11.82
CA ARG A 203 13.74 -10.16 -10.48
C ARG A 203 14.83 -11.08 -9.93
N ARG A 204 14.66 -12.40 -10.09
CA ARG A 204 15.62 -13.39 -9.59
C ARG A 204 16.98 -13.22 -10.25
N GLU A 205 17.02 -12.87 -11.53
CA GLU A 205 18.26 -12.60 -12.27
C GLU A 205 19.03 -11.40 -11.72
N ILE A 206 18.34 -10.35 -11.27
CA ILE A 206 18.97 -9.16 -10.67
C ILE A 206 19.23 -9.30 -9.16
N GLY A 207 18.92 -10.45 -8.55
CA GLY A 207 19.22 -10.74 -7.15
C GLY A 207 18.43 -9.92 -6.11
N ALA A 208 17.38 -9.21 -6.52
CA ALA A 208 16.57 -8.39 -5.61
C ALA A 208 15.62 -9.27 -4.79
N ALA A 209 15.67 -9.24 -3.46
CA ALA A 209 14.73 -9.99 -2.61
C ALA A 209 13.43 -9.19 -2.38
N PRO A 210 12.25 -9.84 -2.32
CA PRO A 210 11.03 -9.20 -1.83
C PRO A 210 11.27 -8.76 -0.39
N VAL A 211 11.10 -7.46 -0.13
CA VAL A 211 11.18 -6.93 1.23
C VAL A 211 9.77 -6.89 1.78
N MET A 212 9.57 -7.51 2.96
CA MET A 212 8.44 -7.25 3.86
C MET A 212 8.85 -6.17 4.84
#